data_AF-A0AA36JHK0-F1
#
_entry.id   AF-A0AA36JHK0-F1
#
_cell.length_a   1.000
_cell.length_b   1.000
_cell.length_c   1.000
_cell.angle_alpha   90.00
_cell.angle_beta   90.00
_cell.angle_gamma   90.00
#
_symmetry.space_group_name_H-M   'P 1'
#
loop_
_entity.id
_entity.type
_entity.pdbx_description
1 polymer ?
#
loop_
_entity_poly.entity_id
_entity_poly.type
_entity_poly.pdbx_seq_one_letter_code
_entity_poly.pdbx_strand_id
1 'polypeptide(L)'
;MAPPGSAHPNLTVGGLLAAGGLETAEAGRNNSGFCLGASFFFSLGQRYLHPSCSAEPLQSFLQEWQKKTECWLCDNQRLVLASREVLKDFLNMERPVNLEAGRHPLETCLSGYLLAFFASTRSQSVQPWSFYETGLSIISSCAFDEAQFFAHFRITTAQIAYTFYVLGLPYHLPSSVLQLQDAELGAVRTAPPWGLPRLEDAPLVIDIGMGLGADSRYFLSQGFRVLAVEANYKAIEVAMAVDWVKPLVLEGRLTFLHAAIAPPGKGGQRTTIFAFEDRPEQSNAQSWVKDFGGVAESVRTVECGDLLRTFGEAVYMKIDVESSTIDCLESLAESKRHGRELALPKFISMELEAASLFERFLEILQELGYLFYKACRQYVYSPAPCEQGRYSREVPGCGSGPFGLAASDYRRGVSWSPLAQLAADRRWVEEFEQGLDWFDLHAMRA
;
A
#
# COMPACT_ATOMS: atom_id res chain seq x y z
N MET A 1 -20.37 34.85 -17.15
CA MET A 1 -19.21 34.68 -18.06
C MET A 1 -18.71 33.27 -17.84
N ALA A 2 -18.80 32.40 -18.86
CA ALA A 2 -18.27 31.05 -18.84
C ALA A 2 -17.28 30.93 -20.01
N PRO A 3 -16.12 30.30 -19.82
CA PRO A 3 -15.69 29.23 -20.76
C PRO A 3 -14.72 28.18 -20.10
N PRO A 4 -14.13 27.22 -20.83
CA PRO A 4 -14.72 26.24 -21.75
C PRO A 4 -14.17 24.80 -21.53
N GLY A 5 -14.82 23.80 -22.13
CA GLY A 5 -14.31 22.41 -22.21
C GLY A 5 -13.19 22.19 -23.22
N SER A 6 -12.52 21.04 -23.11
CA SER A 6 -11.55 20.53 -24.08
C SER A 6 -11.96 19.15 -24.59
N ALA A 7 -12.02 19.04 -25.90
CA ALA A 7 -12.30 17.84 -26.66
C ALA A 7 -11.01 17.04 -26.93
N HIS A 8 -11.13 15.71 -26.98
CA HIS A 8 -10.07 14.77 -27.35
C HIS A 8 -9.78 14.77 -28.86
N PRO A 9 -8.51 14.66 -29.30
CA PRO A 9 -8.18 14.36 -30.69
C PRO A 9 -7.88 12.86 -30.91
N ASN A 10 -8.47 12.32 -31.99
CA ASN A 10 -7.99 11.14 -32.70
C ASN A 10 -6.67 11.47 -33.45
N LEU A 11 -5.72 10.53 -33.57
CA LEU A 11 -4.92 10.31 -34.80
C LEU A 11 -4.00 9.07 -34.72
N THR A 12 -4.25 8.17 -35.69
CA THR A 12 -3.36 7.30 -36.49
C THR A 12 -2.01 6.77 -35.98
N VAL A 13 -1.90 5.45 -36.10
CA VAL A 13 -0.74 4.57 -35.91
C VAL A 13 0.15 4.54 -37.16
N GLY A 14 1.48 4.70 -36.96
CA GLY A 14 2.53 4.37 -37.93
C GLY A 14 3.72 3.77 -37.18
N GLY A 15 4.11 2.53 -37.50
CA GLY A 15 5.06 1.73 -36.73
C GLY A 15 6.54 1.90 -37.11
N LEU A 16 7.42 1.25 -36.34
CA LEU A 16 8.50 0.38 -36.84
C LEU A 16 9.15 -0.40 -35.69
N LEU A 17 9.48 -1.67 -35.98
CA LEU A 17 10.24 -2.60 -35.15
C LEU A 17 11.75 -2.33 -35.23
N ALA A 18 12.45 -2.48 -34.12
CA ALA A 18 13.85 -2.93 -34.11
C ALA A 18 14.19 -3.60 -32.77
N ALA A 19 14.65 -4.84 -32.86
CA ALA A 19 15.12 -5.67 -31.76
C ALA A 19 16.61 -5.44 -31.48
N GLY A 20 17.01 -5.56 -30.21
CA GLY A 20 18.41 -5.63 -29.80
C GLY A 20 18.50 -6.35 -28.46
N GLY A 21 19.01 -7.58 -28.48
CA GLY A 21 19.25 -8.40 -27.29
C GLY A 21 20.56 -8.03 -26.59
N LEU A 22 20.65 -8.39 -25.31
CA LEU A 22 21.93 -8.56 -24.62
C LEU A 22 21.79 -9.47 -23.40
N GLU A 23 22.86 -10.24 -23.22
CA GLU A 23 23.05 -11.41 -22.37
C GLU A 23 23.07 -11.07 -20.87
N THR A 24 22.59 -12.01 -20.05
CA THR A 24 22.68 -11.95 -18.59
C THR A 24 23.86 -12.78 -18.08
N ALA A 25 24.62 -12.19 -17.16
CA ALA A 25 25.70 -12.83 -16.41
C ALA A 25 25.20 -13.30 -15.02
N GLU A 26 25.68 -14.47 -14.61
CA GLU A 26 25.42 -15.12 -13.33
C GLU A 26 26.29 -14.59 -12.17
N ALA A 27 25.69 -14.50 -10.96
CA ALA A 27 26.27 -14.74 -9.63
C ALA A 27 25.14 -14.43 -8.61
N GLY A 28 24.89 -15.10 -7.47
CA GLY A 28 25.51 -16.17 -6.71
C GLY A 28 24.97 -16.07 -5.26
N ARG A 29 24.40 -17.18 -4.74
CA ARG A 29 24.24 -17.69 -3.33
C ARG A 29 24.52 -16.72 -2.15
N ASN A 30 23.85 -16.71 -0.99
CA ASN A 30 23.17 -17.73 -0.17
C ASN A 30 22.53 -17.02 1.05
N ASN A 31 21.35 -17.46 1.53
CA ASN A 31 21.09 -17.69 2.97
C ASN A 31 19.74 -18.41 3.16
N SER A 32 19.78 -19.67 3.57
CA SER A 32 18.63 -20.53 3.81
C SER A 32 18.35 -20.68 5.31
N GLY A 33 17.17 -20.24 5.74
CA GLY A 33 16.55 -20.58 7.02
C GLY A 33 15.48 -21.65 6.81
N PHE A 34 15.79 -22.87 7.22
CA PHE A 34 14.92 -23.99 7.63
C PHE A 34 13.45 -24.03 7.13
N CYS A 35 13.22 -24.80 6.06
CA CYS A 35 12.04 -25.68 5.98
C CYS A 35 12.49 -27.10 6.36
N LEU A 36 11.94 -27.64 7.43
CA LEU A 36 12.17 -29.03 7.82
C LEU A 36 11.53 -29.97 6.78
N GLY A 37 12.37 -30.75 6.10
CA GLY A 37 12.01 -32.07 5.60
C GLY A 37 11.62 -32.19 4.12
N ALA A 38 12.58 -32.01 3.21
CA ALA A 38 12.66 -32.80 1.96
C ALA A 38 14.03 -32.58 1.29
N SER A 39 14.94 -33.53 1.49
CA SER A 39 16.17 -33.60 0.70
C SER A 39 15.88 -34.18 -0.68
N PHE A 40 15.76 -33.33 -1.72
CA PHE A 40 16.03 -33.73 -3.11
C PHE A 40 16.61 -32.54 -3.88
N PHE A 41 17.81 -32.74 -4.42
CA PHE A 41 18.63 -31.72 -5.09
C PHE A 41 18.12 -31.35 -6.50
N PHE A 42 18.12 -30.04 -6.76
CA PHE A 42 18.41 -29.30 -7.99
C PHE A 42 18.07 -29.90 -9.38
N SER A 43 17.08 -29.27 -10.02
CA SER A 43 17.08 -28.93 -11.44
C SER A 43 16.38 -27.58 -11.58
N LEU A 44 17.19 -26.54 -11.86
CA LEU A 44 16.77 -25.17 -12.13
C LEU A 44 16.21 -25.06 -13.55
N GLY A 45 15.14 -24.28 -13.70
CA GLY A 45 14.66 -23.77 -14.99
C GLY A 45 13.38 -24.44 -15.48
N GLN A 46 12.29 -23.69 -15.46
CA GLN A 46 10.93 -24.06 -15.89
C GLN A 46 10.19 -25.06 -15.00
N ARG A 47 9.28 -24.54 -14.14
CA ARG A 47 7.96 -25.12 -13.81
C ARG A 47 7.34 -24.33 -12.64
N TYR A 48 6.85 -23.12 -12.90
CA TYR A 48 5.82 -22.49 -12.04
C TYR A 48 4.43 -22.50 -12.69
N LEU A 49 4.34 -23.01 -13.91
CA LEU A 49 3.07 -23.31 -14.56
C LEU A 49 2.98 -24.83 -14.66
N HIS A 50 2.15 -25.42 -13.81
CA HIS A 50 1.67 -26.79 -14.04
C HIS A 50 1.07 -26.85 -15.47
N PRO A 51 1.15 -27.97 -16.20
CA PRO A 51 0.55 -28.11 -17.54
C PRO A 51 -0.97 -27.79 -17.60
N SER A 52 -1.65 -27.73 -16.44
CA SER A 52 -3.02 -27.23 -16.35
C SER A 52 -3.15 -25.72 -16.48
N CYS A 53 -2.09 -24.94 -16.27
CA CYS A 53 -2.08 -23.49 -16.43
C CYS A 53 -2.00 -23.04 -17.90
N SER A 54 -1.70 -23.97 -18.81
CA SER A 54 -1.85 -23.76 -20.26
C SER A 54 -3.27 -24.05 -20.78
N ALA A 55 -4.24 -24.32 -19.90
CA ALA A 55 -5.64 -24.40 -20.31
C ALA A 55 -6.11 -23.03 -20.81
N GLU A 56 -6.73 -23.02 -22.00
CA GLU A 56 -7.18 -21.81 -22.69
C GLU A 56 -8.04 -20.86 -21.83
N PRO A 57 -9.02 -21.34 -21.02
CA PRO A 57 -9.82 -20.45 -20.17
C PRO A 57 -8.98 -19.70 -19.13
N LEU A 58 -7.93 -20.33 -18.63
CA LEU A 58 -7.07 -19.78 -17.58
C LEU A 58 -6.06 -18.77 -18.14
N GLN A 59 -5.48 -19.04 -19.31
CA GLN A 59 -4.65 -18.05 -20.00
C GLN A 59 -5.46 -16.81 -20.41
N SER A 60 -6.68 -17.01 -20.91
CA SER A 60 -7.61 -15.94 -21.27
C SER A 60 -7.94 -15.06 -20.05
N PHE A 61 -8.22 -15.67 -18.91
CA PHE A 61 -8.45 -14.96 -17.66
C PHE A 61 -7.22 -14.13 -17.20
N LEU A 62 -6.02 -14.73 -17.22
CA LEU A 62 -4.79 -14.03 -16.83
C LEU A 62 -4.46 -12.86 -17.75
N GLN A 63 -4.71 -12.98 -19.06
CA GLN A 63 -4.55 -11.88 -20.02
C GLN A 63 -5.55 -10.75 -19.77
N GLU A 64 -6.82 -11.08 -19.51
CA GLU A 64 -7.83 -10.08 -19.17
C GLU A 64 -7.55 -9.40 -17.82
N TRP A 65 -6.98 -10.14 -16.87
CA TRP A 65 -6.55 -9.58 -15.60
C TRP A 65 -5.33 -8.66 -15.74
N GLN A 66 -4.33 -9.03 -16.53
CA GLN A 66 -3.20 -8.15 -16.83
C GLN A 66 -3.69 -6.81 -17.43
N LYS A 67 -4.63 -6.85 -18.39
CA LYS A 67 -5.25 -5.62 -18.93
C LYS A 67 -5.92 -4.78 -17.85
N LYS A 68 -6.54 -5.40 -16.83
CA LYS A 68 -7.08 -4.67 -15.68
C LYS A 68 -5.98 -4.02 -14.83
N THR A 69 -4.85 -4.69 -14.59
CA THR A 69 -3.73 -4.07 -13.85
C THR A 69 -3.14 -2.86 -14.57
N GLU A 70 -3.31 -2.78 -15.90
CA GLU A 70 -2.89 -1.63 -16.71
C GLU A 70 -3.88 -0.45 -16.65
N CYS A 71 -5.18 -0.71 -16.38
CA CYS A 71 -6.21 0.30 -16.18
C CYS A 71 -7.19 -0.11 -15.06
N TRP A 72 -6.89 0.31 -13.84
CA TRP A 72 -7.62 -0.14 -12.66
C TRP A 72 -9.06 0.38 -12.60
N LEU A 73 -9.31 1.58 -13.14
CA LEU A 73 -10.63 2.22 -13.20
C LEU A 73 -11.48 1.79 -14.42
N CYS A 74 -10.94 0.99 -15.33
CA CYS A 74 -11.69 0.51 -16.48
C CYS A 74 -12.79 -0.47 -16.03
N ASP A 75 -14.04 -0.23 -16.43
CA ASP A 75 -15.12 -1.19 -16.24
C ASP A 75 -14.84 -2.43 -17.09
N ASN A 76 -14.57 -3.55 -16.43
CA ASN A 76 -14.35 -4.83 -17.09
C ASN A 76 -15.36 -5.87 -16.58
N GLN A 77 -16.64 -5.64 -16.87
CA GLN A 77 -17.73 -6.61 -16.61
C GLN A 77 -17.39 -8.01 -17.11
N ARG A 78 -16.67 -8.13 -18.23
CA ARG A 78 -16.22 -9.41 -18.78
C ARG A 78 -15.30 -10.14 -17.80
N LEU A 79 -14.34 -9.44 -17.20
CA LEU A 79 -13.46 -10.02 -16.18
C LEU A 79 -14.24 -10.41 -14.92
N VAL A 80 -15.23 -9.62 -14.49
CA VAL A 80 -16.10 -9.98 -13.35
C VAL A 80 -16.90 -11.25 -13.62
N LEU A 81 -17.47 -11.39 -14.83
CA LEU A 81 -18.21 -12.59 -15.24
C LEU A 81 -17.30 -13.81 -15.35
N ALA A 82 -16.13 -13.68 -16.01
CA ALA A 82 -15.15 -14.75 -16.12
C ALA A 82 -14.64 -15.20 -14.75
N SER A 83 -14.43 -14.24 -13.84
CA SER A 83 -14.12 -14.51 -12.44
C SER A 83 -15.22 -15.40 -11.86
N ARG A 84 -16.48 -14.94 -11.84
CA ARG A 84 -17.61 -15.65 -11.20
C ARG A 84 -17.75 -17.12 -11.62
N GLU A 85 -17.54 -17.42 -12.89
CA GLU A 85 -17.68 -18.80 -13.37
C GLU A 85 -16.65 -19.73 -12.73
N VAL A 86 -15.38 -19.34 -12.66
CA VAL A 86 -14.40 -20.23 -12.02
C VAL A 86 -14.43 -20.19 -10.48
N LEU A 87 -15.03 -19.18 -9.84
CA LEU A 87 -15.43 -19.29 -8.43
C LEU A 87 -16.52 -20.36 -8.21
N LYS A 88 -17.54 -20.43 -9.08
CA LYS A 88 -18.55 -21.49 -8.99
C LYS A 88 -17.89 -22.86 -9.14
N ASP A 89 -16.98 -23.00 -10.08
CA ASP A 89 -16.22 -24.25 -10.25
C ASP A 89 -15.46 -24.58 -8.95
N PHE A 90 -14.81 -23.60 -8.32
CA PHE A 90 -14.07 -23.81 -7.08
C PHE A 90 -14.96 -24.17 -5.88
N LEU A 91 -16.07 -23.45 -5.67
CA LEU A 91 -17.00 -23.73 -4.58
C LEU A 91 -17.71 -25.08 -4.74
N ASN A 92 -17.89 -25.53 -5.99
CA ASN A 92 -18.44 -26.85 -6.29
C ASN A 92 -17.39 -27.97 -6.22
N MET A 93 -16.10 -27.66 -6.04
CA MET A 93 -15.09 -28.66 -5.67
C MET A 93 -15.30 -29.01 -4.20
N GLU A 94 -16.23 -29.91 -3.90
CA GLU A 94 -16.56 -30.45 -2.57
C GLU A 94 -15.39 -31.24 -1.90
N ARG A 95 -14.14 -31.04 -2.31
CA ARG A 95 -13.00 -31.66 -1.66
C ARG A 95 -12.46 -30.71 -0.61
N PRO A 96 -12.47 -31.08 0.69
CA PRO A 96 -11.65 -30.36 1.65
C PRO A 96 -10.23 -30.33 1.08
N VAL A 97 -9.61 -29.15 1.06
CA VAL A 97 -8.18 -29.00 0.79
C VAL A 97 -7.47 -29.70 1.94
N ASN A 98 -7.37 -31.02 1.83
CA ASN A 98 -6.82 -31.87 2.86
C ASN A 98 -5.31 -31.72 2.78
N LEU A 99 -4.78 -30.73 3.50
CA LEU A 99 -3.36 -30.37 3.53
C LEU A 99 -2.46 -31.54 3.98
N GLU A 100 -3.03 -32.61 4.53
CA GLU A 100 -2.31 -33.79 5.02
C GLU A 100 -1.97 -34.82 3.94
N ALA A 101 -2.56 -34.76 2.74
CA ALA A 101 -2.49 -35.86 1.78
C ALA A 101 -1.42 -35.68 0.67
N GLY A 102 -0.17 -35.31 1.02
CA GLY A 102 1.04 -35.49 0.19
C GLY A 102 1.08 -34.88 -1.24
N ARG A 103 -0.02 -34.31 -1.74
CA ARG A 103 -0.10 -33.45 -2.92
C ARG A 103 -0.33 -32.06 -2.39
N HIS A 104 0.72 -31.26 -2.44
CA HIS A 104 0.63 -29.88 -2.02
C HIS A 104 -0.36 -29.13 -2.93
N PRO A 105 -1.30 -28.35 -2.36
CA PRO A 105 -2.09 -27.37 -3.12
C PRO A 105 -1.21 -26.41 -3.95
N LEU A 106 0.06 -26.31 -3.56
CA LEU A 106 1.17 -25.60 -4.20
C LEU A 106 1.47 -26.03 -5.65
N GLU A 107 0.94 -27.17 -6.13
CA GLU A 107 1.13 -27.63 -7.51
C GLU A 107 0.04 -27.13 -8.49
N THR A 108 -0.86 -26.25 -8.05
CA THR A 108 -2.01 -25.81 -8.86
C THR A 108 -1.97 -24.31 -9.13
N CYS A 109 -2.47 -23.89 -10.29
CA CYS A 109 -2.68 -22.48 -10.66
C CYS A 109 -3.71 -21.78 -9.75
N LEU A 110 -4.26 -22.49 -8.77
CA LEU A 110 -5.33 -22.07 -7.87
C LEU A 110 -4.93 -20.85 -7.05
N SER A 111 -3.69 -20.79 -6.57
CA SER A 111 -3.18 -19.63 -5.83
C SER A 111 -3.19 -18.39 -6.71
N GLY A 112 -2.52 -18.42 -7.87
CA GLY A 112 -2.53 -17.29 -8.83
C GLY A 112 -3.93 -16.93 -9.30
N TYR A 113 -4.82 -17.91 -9.45
CA TYR A 113 -6.20 -17.72 -9.86
C TYR A 113 -7.08 -17.06 -8.78
N LEU A 114 -7.04 -17.53 -7.53
CA LEU A 114 -7.77 -16.92 -6.41
C LEU A 114 -7.30 -15.49 -6.15
N LEU A 115 -6.00 -15.24 -6.32
CA LEU A 115 -5.38 -13.93 -6.17
C LEU A 115 -5.80 -12.95 -7.28
N ALA A 116 -5.82 -13.41 -8.54
CA ALA A 116 -6.29 -12.62 -9.67
C ALA A 116 -7.82 -12.40 -9.64
N PHE A 117 -8.60 -13.40 -9.19
CA PHE A 117 -10.05 -13.31 -8.98
C PHE A 117 -10.42 -12.29 -7.90
N PHE A 118 -9.60 -12.19 -6.87
CA PHE A 118 -9.76 -11.23 -5.78
C PHE A 118 -9.46 -9.80 -6.23
N ALA A 119 -8.31 -9.57 -6.88
CA ALA A 119 -7.95 -8.27 -7.45
C ALA A 119 -8.93 -7.82 -8.56
N SER A 120 -9.61 -8.75 -9.23
CA SER A 120 -10.55 -8.43 -10.30
C SER A 120 -11.95 -8.06 -9.80
N THR A 121 -12.43 -8.60 -8.68
CA THR A 121 -13.82 -8.45 -8.24
C THR A 121 -13.98 -7.43 -7.10
N ARG A 122 -14.36 -6.21 -7.48
CA ARG A 122 -14.70 -5.07 -6.60
C ARG A 122 -15.92 -5.29 -5.67
N SER A 123 -16.40 -6.52 -5.51
CA SER A 123 -17.72 -6.82 -4.92
C SER A 123 -17.58 -7.57 -3.60
N GLN A 124 -17.92 -6.89 -2.50
CA GLN A 124 -18.08 -7.50 -1.16
C GLN A 124 -19.12 -8.62 -1.15
N SER A 125 -20.07 -8.60 -2.10
CA SER A 125 -21.17 -9.54 -2.20
C SER A 125 -20.76 -10.98 -2.48
N VAL A 126 -19.48 -11.25 -2.80
CA VAL A 126 -18.98 -12.58 -3.20
C VAL A 126 -17.89 -13.15 -2.27
N GLN A 127 -17.58 -12.50 -1.14
CA GLN A 127 -16.36 -12.83 -0.39
C GLN A 127 -16.59 -12.85 1.14
N PRO A 128 -17.00 -13.98 1.73
CA PRO A 128 -17.10 -14.14 3.19
C PRO A 128 -15.71 -14.17 3.86
N TRP A 129 -15.63 -13.94 5.18
CA TRP A 129 -14.36 -13.96 5.93
C TRP A 129 -13.51 -15.23 5.72
N SER A 130 -14.15 -16.41 5.67
CA SER A 130 -13.47 -17.68 5.41
C SER A 130 -12.74 -17.73 4.05
N PHE A 131 -13.21 -16.96 3.06
CA PHE A 131 -12.53 -16.81 1.78
C PHE A 131 -11.22 -16.03 1.95
N TYR A 132 -11.22 -14.95 2.74
CA TYR A 132 -10.03 -14.14 3.02
C TYR A 132 -8.98 -14.92 3.81
N GLU A 133 -9.38 -15.64 4.87
CA GLU A 133 -8.48 -16.51 5.64
C GLU A 133 -7.84 -17.58 4.74
N THR A 134 -8.63 -18.18 3.85
CA THR A 134 -8.13 -19.17 2.89
C THR A 134 -7.13 -18.54 1.93
N GLY A 135 -7.42 -17.36 1.38
CA GLY A 135 -6.50 -16.63 0.50
C GLY A 135 -5.17 -16.29 1.17
N LEU A 136 -5.22 -15.76 2.39
CA LEU A 136 -4.03 -15.46 3.20
C LEU A 136 -3.23 -16.71 3.56
N SER A 137 -3.91 -17.81 3.91
CA SER A 137 -3.28 -19.09 4.20
C SER A 137 -2.56 -19.65 2.96
N ILE A 138 -3.17 -19.51 1.78
CA ILE A 138 -2.56 -19.92 0.52
C ILE A 138 -1.31 -19.09 0.23
N ILE A 139 -1.38 -17.75 0.30
CA ILE A 139 -0.22 -16.88 0.09
C ILE A 139 0.91 -17.26 1.04
N SER A 140 0.60 -17.39 2.33
CA SER A 140 1.58 -17.68 3.38
C SER A 140 2.19 -19.08 3.25
N SER A 141 1.44 -20.05 2.70
CA SER A 141 1.93 -21.41 2.47
C SER A 141 2.86 -21.54 1.26
N CYS A 142 2.84 -20.57 0.35
CA CYS A 142 3.59 -20.59 -0.89
C CYS A 142 4.88 -19.77 -0.79
N ALA A 143 6.00 -20.35 -1.21
CA ALA A 143 7.23 -19.60 -1.45
C ALA A 143 7.25 -19.15 -2.93
N PHE A 144 6.76 -17.93 -3.19
CA PHE A 144 6.80 -17.34 -4.52
C PHE A 144 8.14 -16.62 -4.76
N ASP A 145 8.68 -16.75 -5.98
CA ASP A 145 9.69 -15.82 -6.47
C ASP A 145 8.97 -14.52 -6.88
N GLU A 146 9.09 -13.47 -6.05
CA GLU A 146 8.38 -12.21 -6.26
C GLU A 146 8.71 -11.55 -7.60
N ALA A 147 9.95 -11.65 -8.09
CA ALA A 147 10.35 -11.04 -9.33
C ALA A 147 9.68 -11.73 -10.53
N GLN A 148 9.66 -13.06 -10.55
CA GLN A 148 8.97 -13.84 -11.57
C GLN A 148 7.45 -13.65 -11.49
N PHE A 149 6.89 -13.72 -10.27
CA PHE A 149 5.45 -13.53 -10.06
C PHE A 149 5.01 -12.17 -10.57
N PHE A 150 5.73 -11.10 -10.22
CA PHE A 150 5.47 -9.75 -10.71
C PHE A 150 5.65 -9.63 -12.23
N ALA A 151 6.68 -10.25 -12.82
CA ALA A 151 6.89 -10.22 -14.27
C ALA A 151 5.70 -10.82 -15.04
N HIS A 152 5.06 -11.84 -14.47
CA HIS A 152 3.88 -12.49 -15.07
C HIS A 152 2.57 -11.76 -14.80
N PHE A 153 2.41 -11.21 -13.60
CA PHE A 153 1.11 -10.80 -13.10
C PHE A 153 0.98 -9.31 -12.80
N ARG A 154 2.08 -8.55 -12.87
CA ARG A 154 2.15 -7.11 -12.55
C ARG A 154 1.60 -6.76 -11.17
N ILE A 155 1.61 -7.73 -10.26
CA ILE A 155 1.30 -7.61 -8.84
C ILE A 155 2.20 -8.58 -8.07
N THR A 156 2.48 -8.28 -6.81
CA THR A 156 3.31 -9.07 -5.88
C THR A 156 2.41 -9.79 -4.86
N THR A 157 2.92 -10.80 -4.18
CA THR A 157 2.09 -11.51 -3.19
C THR A 157 1.84 -10.67 -1.95
N ALA A 158 2.77 -9.78 -1.59
CA ALA A 158 2.60 -8.80 -0.53
C ALA A 158 1.44 -7.84 -0.81
N GLN A 159 1.32 -7.35 -2.05
CA GLN A 159 0.19 -6.52 -2.49
C GLN A 159 -1.14 -7.24 -2.31
N ILE A 160 -1.21 -8.52 -2.64
CA ILE A 160 -2.45 -9.27 -2.52
C ILE A 160 -2.78 -9.58 -1.06
N ALA A 161 -1.77 -9.92 -0.25
CA ALA A 161 -1.93 -10.14 1.18
C ALA A 161 -2.42 -8.87 1.90
N TYR A 162 -1.90 -7.71 1.53
CA TYR A 162 -2.40 -6.42 2.01
C TYR A 162 -3.89 -6.24 1.70
N THR A 163 -4.30 -6.45 0.45
CA THR A 163 -5.70 -6.25 0.08
C THR A 163 -6.62 -7.22 0.83
N PHE A 164 -6.21 -8.49 1.01
CA PHE A 164 -6.96 -9.42 1.86
C PHE A 164 -7.06 -8.95 3.30
N TYR A 165 -5.99 -8.38 3.84
CA TYR A 165 -6.00 -7.81 5.17
C TYR A 165 -6.99 -6.66 5.28
N VAL A 166 -6.98 -5.68 4.37
CA VAL A 166 -7.87 -4.50 4.43
C VAL A 166 -9.34 -4.90 4.36
N LEU A 167 -9.71 -5.85 3.51
CA LEU A 167 -11.12 -6.32 3.43
C LEU A 167 -11.52 -7.23 4.59
N GLY A 168 -10.54 -7.94 5.14
CA GLY A 168 -10.68 -8.82 6.28
C GLY A 168 -10.82 -8.11 7.62
N LEU A 169 -10.24 -6.92 7.70
CA LEU A 169 -10.08 -6.11 8.91
C LEU A 169 -11.31 -5.89 9.78
N PRO A 170 -12.53 -5.74 9.23
CA PRO A 170 -13.71 -5.55 10.05
C PRO A 170 -14.16 -6.80 10.81
N TYR A 171 -13.71 -7.99 10.39
CA TYR A 171 -14.25 -9.24 10.90
C TYR A 171 -13.48 -9.77 12.11
N HIS A 172 -12.16 -9.57 12.18
CA HIS A 172 -11.34 -9.98 13.33
C HIS A 172 -10.00 -9.21 13.39
N LEU A 173 -9.47 -9.02 14.61
CA LEU A 173 -8.05 -8.75 14.83
C LEU A 173 -7.29 -10.06 14.58
N PRO A 174 -6.45 -10.19 13.54
CA PRO A 174 -5.77 -11.45 13.28
C PRO A 174 -4.84 -11.77 14.47
N SER A 175 -5.12 -12.86 15.18
CA SER A 175 -4.22 -13.41 16.21
C SER A 175 -2.92 -13.92 15.60
N SER A 176 -2.92 -14.24 14.30
CA SER A 176 -1.75 -14.47 13.47
C SER A 176 -1.49 -13.25 12.59
N VAL A 177 -0.63 -12.36 13.07
CA VAL A 177 -0.05 -11.29 12.27
C VAL A 177 0.59 -11.89 11.02
N LEU A 178 0.14 -11.47 9.83
CA LEU A 178 0.96 -11.62 8.63
C LEU A 178 2.17 -10.71 8.85
N GLN A 179 3.31 -11.25 9.30
CA GLN A 179 4.53 -10.49 9.49
C GLN A 179 5.20 -10.26 8.12
N LEU A 180 4.52 -9.54 7.23
CA LEU A 180 4.99 -9.30 5.86
C LEU A 180 6.24 -8.40 5.84
N GLN A 181 6.57 -7.77 6.96
CA GLN A 181 7.66 -6.82 7.12
C GLN A 181 8.64 -7.21 8.24
N ASP A 182 8.97 -8.49 8.30
CA ASP A 182 9.99 -9.02 9.21
C ASP A 182 11.33 -8.23 9.16
N ALA A 183 11.66 -7.64 8.01
CA ALA A 183 12.89 -6.86 7.84
C ALA A 183 12.86 -5.48 8.52
N GLU A 184 11.71 -4.82 8.56
CA GLU A 184 11.49 -3.53 9.23
C GLU A 184 11.28 -3.68 10.75
N LEU A 185 10.83 -4.85 11.19
CA LEU A 185 10.68 -5.18 12.62
C LEU A 185 12.03 -5.46 13.30
N GLY A 186 13.09 -5.69 12.54
CA GLY A 186 14.47 -5.79 13.04
C GLY A 186 14.68 -6.82 14.17
N ALA A 187 15.51 -6.44 15.15
CA ALA A 187 15.96 -7.30 16.26
C ALA A 187 14.97 -7.44 17.43
N VAL A 188 13.73 -6.93 17.33
CA VAL A 188 12.69 -7.09 18.37
C VAL A 188 12.43 -8.59 18.67
N ARG A 189 12.82 -9.49 17.75
CA ARG A 189 12.82 -10.95 17.92
C ARG A 189 13.93 -11.53 18.80
N THR A 190 14.95 -10.75 19.21
CA THR A 190 16.01 -11.26 20.11
C THR A 190 15.61 -11.25 21.59
N ALA A 191 14.41 -10.76 21.91
CA ALA A 191 13.84 -10.93 23.23
C ALA A 191 13.71 -12.44 23.56
N PRO A 192 14.16 -12.89 24.74
CA PRO A 192 14.11 -14.30 25.11
C PRO A 192 12.66 -14.82 25.06
N PRO A 193 12.44 -16.12 24.78
CA PRO A 193 11.12 -16.73 24.55
C PRO A 193 10.13 -16.64 25.73
N TRP A 194 10.51 -16.01 26.84
CA TRP A 194 9.73 -15.88 28.07
C TRP A 194 9.40 -14.43 28.44
N GLY A 195 9.78 -13.44 27.62
CA GLY A 195 9.44 -12.04 27.82
C GLY A 195 8.64 -11.51 26.63
N LEU A 196 7.40 -11.05 26.86
CA LEU A 196 6.70 -10.26 25.85
C LEU A 196 7.55 -9.01 25.56
N PRO A 197 7.80 -8.66 24.28
CA PRO A 197 8.46 -7.40 23.94
C PRO A 197 7.75 -6.26 24.67
N ARG A 198 8.49 -5.36 25.32
CA ARG A 198 7.83 -4.20 25.91
C ARG A 198 7.31 -3.35 24.76
N LEU A 199 6.16 -2.73 24.95
CA LEU A 199 5.56 -1.88 23.94
C LEU A 199 6.52 -0.81 23.40
N GLU A 200 7.33 -0.22 24.29
CA GLU A 200 8.37 0.75 23.96
C GLU A 200 9.47 0.22 23.04
N ASP A 201 9.63 -1.10 22.95
CA ASP A 201 10.58 -1.77 22.06
C ASP A 201 10.00 -1.96 20.63
N ALA A 202 8.69 -1.75 20.42
CA ALA A 202 8.08 -1.85 19.09
C ALA A 202 8.53 -0.67 18.19
N PRO A 203 8.87 -0.91 16.91
CA PRO A 203 9.29 0.17 16.02
C PRO A 203 8.13 1.11 15.72
N LEU A 204 8.43 2.41 15.58
CA LEU A 204 7.45 3.46 15.37
C LEU A 204 7.16 3.67 13.89
N VAL A 205 5.88 3.73 13.53
CA VAL A 205 5.40 4.31 12.28
C VAL A 205 4.67 5.62 12.57
N ILE A 206 4.91 6.64 11.75
CA ILE A 206 4.16 7.90 11.80
C ILE A 206 3.24 7.93 10.58
N ASP A 207 1.93 7.98 10.80
CA ASP A 207 0.90 8.01 9.77
C ASP A 207 0.28 9.41 9.75
N ILE A 208 0.70 10.26 8.81
CA ILE A 208 0.31 11.65 8.73
C ILE A 208 -0.80 11.80 7.69
N GLY A 209 -1.94 12.35 8.11
CA GLY A 209 -3.17 12.32 7.33
C GLY A 209 -3.80 10.93 7.34
N MET A 210 -3.93 10.36 8.53
CA MET A 210 -4.44 9.00 8.73
C MET A 210 -5.82 8.77 8.07
N GLY A 211 -6.64 9.82 7.93
CA GLY A 211 -8.02 9.69 7.49
C GLY A 211 -8.80 8.79 8.44
N LEU A 212 -9.46 7.76 7.90
CA LEU A 212 -10.21 6.80 8.74
C LEU A 212 -9.34 5.68 9.31
N GLY A 213 -8.02 5.70 9.08
CA GLY A 213 -7.05 4.84 9.75
C GLY A 213 -6.87 3.45 9.15
N ALA A 214 -7.11 3.23 7.86
CA ALA A 214 -6.84 1.92 7.26
C ALA A 214 -5.34 1.58 7.28
N ASP A 215 -4.49 2.55 6.97
CA ASP A 215 -3.03 2.40 7.04
C ASP A 215 -2.54 2.19 8.46
N SER A 216 -2.93 3.07 9.39
CA SER A 216 -2.67 2.89 10.82
C SER A 216 -3.04 1.49 11.32
N ARG A 217 -4.22 0.98 10.95
CA ARG A 217 -4.64 -0.38 11.31
C ARG A 217 -3.76 -1.45 10.66
N TYR A 218 -3.34 -1.26 9.40
CA TYR A 218 -2.39 -2.17 8.76
C TYR A 218 -1.05 -2.18 9.52
N PHE A 219 -0.46 -1.02 9.80
CA PHE A 219 0.79 -0.91 10.55
C PHE A 219 0.70 -1.59 11.94
N LEU A 220 -0.40 -1.38 12.66
CA LEU A 220 -0.64 -2.02 13.96
C LEU A 220 -0.69 -3.55 13.86
N SER A 221 -1.32 -4.10 12.82
CA SER A 221 -1.31 -5.55 12.63
C SER A 221 0.07 -6.09 12.37
N GLN A 222 0.92 -5.37 11.65
CA GLN A 222 2.29 -5.79 11.37
C GLN A 222 3.18 -5.81 12.62
N GLY A 223 2.70 -5.32 13.76
CA GLY A 223 3.44 -5.33 15.03
C GLY A 223 4.08 -3.98 15.40
N PHE A 224 3.86 -2.94 14.60
CA PHE A 224 4.36 -1.60 14.90
C PHE A 224 3.54 -0.93 16.02
N ARG A 225 4.14 0.13 16.58
CA ARG A 225 3.39 1.21 17.25
C ARG A 225 3.19 2.36 16.27
N VAL A 226 2.08 3.06 16.36
CA VAL A 226 1.66 4.07 15.39
C VAL A 226 1.37 5.40 16.07
N LEU A 227 1.95 6.47 15.53
CA LEU A 227 1.50 7.83 15.75
C LEU A 227 0.65 8.24 14.54
N ALA A 228 -0.67 8.32 14.73
CA ALA A 228 -1.60 8.75 13.72
C ALA A 228 -1.91 10.24 13.88
N VAL A 229 -1.52 11.05 12.89
CA VAL A 229 -1.79 12.50 12.86
C VAL A 229 -2.95 12.75 11.92
N GLU A 230 -3.99 13.42 12.39
CA GLU A 230 -5.17 13.73 11.59
C GLU A 230 -5.72 15.11 12.00
N ALA A 231 -6.09 15.90 11.01
CA ALA A 231 -6.58 17.26 11.22
C ALA A 231 -8.09 17.29 11.47
N ASN A 232 -8.86 16.39 10.88
CA ASN A 232 -10.30 16.26 11.07
C ASN A 232 -10.64 15.33 12.25
N TYR A 233 -11.12 15.89 13.36
CA TYR A 233 -11.47 15.08 14.53
C TYR A 233 -12.55 14.02 14.24
N LYS A 234 -13.46 14.26 13.29
CA LYS A 234 -14.50 13.27 12.93
C LYS A 234 -13.89 12.00 12.34
N ALA A 235 -12.80 12.12 11.57
CA ALA A 235 -12.06 10.97 11.05
C ALA A 235 -11.43 10.17 12.20
N ILE A 236 -10.87 10.86 13.21
CA ILE A 236 -10.37 10.23 14.44
C ILE A 236 -11.51 9.51 15.19
N GLU A 237 -12.67 10.14 15.35
CA GLU A 237 -13.83 9.53 16.02
C GLU A 237 -14.28 8.23 15.32
N VAL A 238 -14.34 8.24 13.98
CA VAL A 238 -14.66 7.05 13.19
C VAL A 238 -13.62 5.95 13.39
N ALA A 239 -12.32 6.29 13.34
CA ALA A 239 -11.25 5.33 13.59
C ALA A 239 -11.30 4.74 15.01
N MET A 240 -11.61 5.57 16.02
CA MET A 240 -11.75 5.16 17.42
C MET A 240 -13.00 4.30 17.69
N ALA A 241 -14.03 4.39 16.85
CA ALA A 241 -15.27 3.63 17.00
C ALA A 241 -15.13 2.14 16.68
N VAL A 242 -13.98 1.71 16.14
CA VAL A 242 -13.67 0.30 15.88
C VAL A 242 -13.31 -0.41 17.19
N ASP A 243 -14.04 -1.47 17.54
CA ASP A 243 -14.01 -2.10 18.88
C ASP A 243 -12.61 -2.49 19.37
N TRP A 244 -11.74 -2.96 18.47
CA TRP A 244 -10.38 -3.41 18.82
C TRP A 244 -9.34 -2.29 18.83
N VAL A 245 -9.67 -1.09 18.36
CA VAL A 245 -8.74 0.06 18.38
C VAL A 245 -8.55 0.60 19.80
N LYS A 246 -9.61 0.61 20.61
CA LYS A 246 -9.56 1.16 21.98
C LYS A 246 -8.51 0.49 22.88
N PRO A 247 -8.39 -0.86 22.94
CA PRO A 247 -7.28 -1.51 23.65
C PRO A 247 -5.90 -1.03 23.19
N LEU A 248 -5.67 -0.87 21.89
CA LEU A 248 -4.38 -0.44 21.34
C LEU A 248 -4.02 0.99 21.75
N VAL A 249 -5.02 1.87 21.88
CA VAL A 249 -4.82 3.23 22.41
C VAL A 249 -4.47 3.20 23.90
N LEU A 250 -5.21 2.41 24.69
CA LEU A 250 -4.98 2.27 26.13
C LEU A 250 -3.62 1.65 26.45
N GLU A 251 -3.17 0.73 25.61
CA GLU A 251 -1.85 0.12 25.71
C GLU A 251 -0.75 1.12 25.32
N GLY A 252 -1.03 2.07 24.42
CA GLY A 252 -0.06 3.01 23.85
C GLY A 252 0.53 2.55 22.51
N ARG A 253 -0.01 1.48 21.91
CA ARG A 253 0.33 1.00 20.56
C ARG A 253 -0.13 1.96 19.48
N LEU A 254 -1.22 2.68 19.71
CA LEU A 254 -1.74 3.71 18.82
C LEU A 254 -1.89 5.03 19.58
N THR A 255 -1.31 6.10 19.06
CA THR A 255 -1.50 7.46 19.56
C THR A 255 -2.16 8.29 18.46
N PHE A 256 -3.32 8.88 18.74
CA PHE A 256 -3.93 9.88 17.86
C PHE A 256 -3.44 11.28 18.23
N LEU A 257 -3.00 12.04 17.24
CA LEU A 257 -2.66 13.45 17.37
C LEU A 257 -3.61 14.26 16.48
N HIS A 258 -4.57 14.94 17.11
CA HIS A 258 -5.47 15.88 16.44
C HIS A 258 -4.72 17.18 16.10
N ALA A 259 -4.09 17.22 14.92
CA ALA A 259 -3.33 18.35 14.43
C ALA A 259 -3.25 18.38 12.91
N ALA A 260 -3.23 19.58 12.33
CA ALA A 260 -2.85 19.79 10.94
C ALA A 260 -1.33 19.93 10.80
N ILE A 261 -0.79 19.57 9.64
CA ILE A 261 0.60 19.86 9.32
C ILE A 261 0.78 21.36 9.05
N ALA A 262 1.88 21.91 9.54
CA ALA A 262 2.27 23.29 9.32
C ALA A 262 3.57 23.39 8.49
N PRO A 263 3.72 24.48 7.72
CA PRO A 263 5.00 24.85 7.14
C PRO A 263 6.03 25.20 8.24
N PRO A 264 7.34 25.22 7.89
CA PRO A 264 8.39 25.55 8.83
C PRO A 264 8.16 26.84 9.63
N GLY A 265 8.37 26.78 10.94
CA GLY A 265 8.19 27.91 11.87
C GLY A 265 6.74 28.26 12.20
N LYS A 266 5.76 27.44 11.77
CA LYS A 266 4.33 27.64 12.05
C LYS A 266 3.72 26.54 12.94
N GLY A 267 4.53 25.63 13.48
CA GLY A 267 4.09 24.64 14.47
C GLY A 267 3.53 25.28 15.75
N GLY A 268 2.55 24.62 16.38
CA GLY A 268 1.91 25.06 17.62
C GLY A 268 0.90 26.20 17.45
N GLN A 269 0.67 26.67 16.22
CA GLN A 269 -0.34 27.68 15.91
C GLN A 269 -1.70 27.02 15.66
N ARG A 270 -2.65 27.80 15.13
CA ARG A 270 -3.93 27.28 14.65
C ARG A 270 -4.07 27.59 13.18
N THR A 271 -4.61 26.63 12.43
CA THR A 271 -5.03 26.83 11.05
C THR A 271 -6.52 26.52 10.91
N THR A 272 -7.07 26.82 9.76
CA THR A 272 -8.42 26.42 9.37
C THR A 272 -8.32 25.30 8.36
N ILE A 273 -9.01 24.20 8.61
CA ILE A 273 -9.28 23.16 7.63
C ILE A 273 -10.75 23.22 7.22
N PHE A 274 -11.06 22.62 6.09
CA PHE A 274 -12.41 22.48 5.56
C PHE A 274 -12.66 20.99 5.38
N ALA A 275 -13.67 20.46 6.07
CA ALA A 275 -13.97 19.03 6.10
C ALA A 275 -15.42 18.76 5.70
N PHE A 276 -15.66 17.63 5.03
CA PHE A 276 -17.00 17.17 4.71
C PHE A 276 -17.58 16.33 5.85
N GLU A 277 -18.88 16.48 6.13
CA GLU A 277 -19.53 15.75 7.21
C GLU A 277 -19.80 14.29 6.86
N ASP A 278 -20.15 14.01 5.60
CA ASP A 278 -20.43 12.68 5.08
C ASP A 278 -19.17 11.95 4.57
N ARG A 279 -18.05 12.65 4.50
CA ARG A 279 -16.73 12.14 4.07
C ARG A 279 -15.61 12.66 5.00
N PRO A 280 -15.57 12.19 6.25
CA PRO A 280 -14.63 12.71 7.25
C PRO A 280 -13.16 12.47 6.89
N GLU A 281 -12.85 11.54 6.00
CA GLU A 281 -11.51 11.34 5.45
C GLU A 281 -11.08 12.44 4.46
N GLN A 282 -12.01 13.20 3.92
CA GLN A 282 -11.74 14.28 2.98
C GLN A 282 -11.75 15.61 3.73
N SER A 283 -10.55 16.12 4.02
CA SER A 283 -10.36 17.48 4.53
C SER A 283 -9.16 18.15 3.88
N ASN A 284 -9.19 19.48 3.78
CA ASN A 284 -8.12 20.26 3.16
C ASN A 284 -8.00 21.65 3.82
N ALA A 285 -6.81 22.24 3.82
CA ALA A 285 -6.60 23.61 4.31
C ALA A 285 -7.09 24.70 3.33
N GLN A 286 -7.39 24.34 2.08
CA GLN A 286 -7.80 25.25 1.02
C GLN A 286 -9.28 25.64 1.13
N SER A 287 -9.58 26.94 1.02
CA SER A 287 -10.93 27.46 1.23
C SER A 287 -11.94 27.12 0.12
N TRP A 288 -11.49 26.70 -1.07
CA TRP A 288 -12.38 26.33 -2.17
C TRP A 288 -13.27 25.12 -1.80
N VAL A 289 -12.83 24.27 -0.87
CA VAL A 289 -13.62 23.13 -0.37
C VAL A 289 -14.93 23.58 0.27
N LYS A 290 -14.98 24.80 0.81
CA LYS A 290 -16.21 25.41 1.32
C LYS A 290 -17.29 25.53 0.25
N ASP A 291 -16.91 25.82 -0.99
CA ASP A 291 -17.85 26.01 -2.10
C ASP A 291 -18.55 24.69 -2.51
N PHE A 292 -18.01 23.55 -2.06
CA PHE A 292 -18.57 22.22 -2.28
C PHE A 292 -19.29 21.66 -1.04
N GLY A 293 -19.44 22.45 0.02
CA GLY A 293 -20.14 22.04 1.25
C GLY A 293 -19.23 21.69 2.42
N GLY A 294 -17.92 21.89 2.29
CA GLY A 294 -16.98 21.72 3.40
C GLY A 294 -17.24 22.71 4.54
N VAL A 295 -17.15 22.22 5.77
CA VAL A 295 -17.31 23.02 6.99
C VAL A 295 -15.93 23.43 7.51
N ALA A 296 -15.78 24.73 7.77
CA ALA A 296 -14.55 25.27 8.32
C ALA A 296 -14.39 24.86 9.79
N GLU A 297 -13.24 24.29 10.12
CA GLU A 297 -12.85 23.92 11.47
C GLU A 297 -11.47 24.48 11.79
N SER A 298 -11.28 24.95 13.03
CA SER A 298 -9.98 25.42 13.49
C SER A 298 -9.26 24.32 14.28
N VAL A 299 -8.05 23.97 13.83
CA VAL A 299 -7.23 22.90 14.39
C VAL A 299 -5.84 23.42 14.75
N ARG A 300 -5.18 22.79 15.73
CA ARG A 300 -3.78 23.12 16.07
C ARG A 300 -2.85 22.58 14.99
N THR A 301 -1.72 23.25 14.79
CA THR A 301 -0.72 22.81 13.82
C THR A 301 0.48 22.14 14.48
N VAL A 302 1.13 21.24 13.74
CA VAL A 302 2.38 20.60 14.11
C VAL A 302 3.32 20.54 12.91
N GLU A 303 4.61 20.66 13.17
CA GLU A 303 5.67 20.50 12.17
C GLU A 303 6.14 19.04 12.13
N CYS A 304 6.38 18.47 10.95
CA CYS A 304 6.84 17.08 10.85
C CYS A 304 8.19 16.84 11.53
N GLY A 305 9.08 17.83 11.52
CA GLY A 305 10.31 17.78 12.30
C GLY A 305 10.05 17.64 13.82
N ASP A 306 8.97 18.24 14.32
CA ASP A 306 8.61 18.19 15.74
C ASP A 306 8.06 16.83 16.16
N LEU A 307 7.40 16.12 15.25
CA LEU A 307 6.91 14.76 15.48
C LEU A 307 8.09 13.82 15.78
N LEU A 308 9.13 13.82 14.94
CA LEU A 308 10.32 12.99 15.17
C LEU A 308 11.07 13.38 16.45
N ARG A 309 11.15 14.67 16.78
CA ARG A 309 11.77 15.14 18.03
C ARG A 309 11.00 14.68 19.27
N THR A 310 9.68 14.60 19.17
CA THR A 310 8.81 14.31 20.32
C THR A 310 8.61 12.81 20.52
N PHE A 311 8.43 12.06 19.44
CA PHE A 311 8.06 10.64 19.47
C PHE A 311 9.21 9.68 19.16
N GLY A 312 10.36 10.22 18.74
CA GLY A 312 11.59 9.49 18.47
C GLY A 312 11.75 9.06 17.01
N GLU A 313 12.75 8.21 16.78
CA GLU A 313 13.04 7.65 15.47
C GLU A 313 11.90 6.73 15.01
N ALA A 314 11.32 7.05 13.86
CA ALA A 314 10.36 6.19 13.18
C ALA A 314 11.06 5.34 12.12
N VAL A 315 10.64 4.09 11.94
CA VAL A 315 11.13 3.26 10.83
C VAL A 315 10.51 3.68 9.49
N TYR A 316 9.28 4.16 9.55
CA TYR A 316 8.48 4.59 8.40
C TYR A 316 7.65 5.83 8.74
N MET A 317 7.52 6.74 7.79
CA MET A 317 6.61 7.88 7.87
C MET A 317 5.80 7.97 6.57
N LYS A 318 4.48 7.83 6.70
CA LYS A 318 3.53 8.08 5.61
C LYS A 318 3.07 9.54 5.68
N ILE A 319 3.07 10.23 4.55
CA ILE A 319 2.66 11.63 4.40
C ILE A 319 1.54 11.69 3.37
N ASP A 320 0.30 11.74 3.84
CA ASP A 320 -0.89 11.70 3.00
C ASP A 320 -1.83 12.84 3.42
N VAL A 321 -1.35 14.07 3.21
CA VAL A 321 -2.08 15.28 3.61
C VAL A 321 -2.23 16.19 2.43
N GLU A 322 -3.44 16.17 1.89
CA GLU A 322 -3.92 16.99 0.79
C GLU A 322 -3.44 18.46 0.89
N SER A 323 -2.60 18.87 -0.06
CA SER A 323 -2.08 20.23 -0.22
C SER A 323 -1.08 20.70 0.86
N SER A 324 -0.66 19.82 1.77
CA SER A 324 0.34 20.10 2.82
C SER A 324 1.44 19.03 2.92
N THR A 325 1.50 18.09 1.97
CA THR A 325 2.63 17.16 1.85
C THR A 325 3.96 17.91 1.73
N ILE A 326 3.99 19.00 0.96
CA ILE A 326 5.19 19.83 0.80
C ILE A 326 5.62 20.49 2.12
N ASP A 327 4.67 20.97 2.91
CA ASP A 327 4.93 21.61 4.20
C ASP A 327 5.63 20.64 5.16
N CYS A 328 5.20 19.37 5.16
CA CYS A 328 5.82 18.31 5.95
C CYS A 328 7.29 18.09 5.57
N LEU A 329 7.57 17.97 4.27
CA LEU A 329 8.93 17.75 3.76
C LEU A 329 9.84 18.94 4.04
N GLU A 330 9.34 20.16 3.83
CA GLU A 330 10.11 21.38 4.13
C GLU A 330 10.40 21.51 5.63
N SER A 331 9.46 21.12 6.50
CA SER A 331 9.67 21.07 7.95
C SER A 331 10.79 20.10 8.34
N LEU A 332 10.86 18.93 7.71
CA LEU A 332 11.95 17.97 7.92
C LEU A 332 13.30 18.53 7.43
N ALA A 333 13.32 19.14 6.24
CA ALA A 333 14.53 19.71 5.66
C ALA A 333 15.07 20.87 6.50
N GLU A 334 14.20 21.79 6.92
CA GLU A 334 14.60 22.93 7.75
C GLU A 334 15.12 22.48 9.13
N SER A 335 14.48 21.46 9.72
CA SER A 335 14.96 20.85 10.96
C SER A 335 16.38 20.28 10.79
N LYS A 336 16.67 19.62 9.66
CA LYS A 336 18.01 19.12 9.33
C LYS A 336 19.02 20.25 9.11
N ARG A 337 18.67 21.30 8.34
CA ARG A 337 19.56 22.46 8.06
C ARG A 337 19.99 23.19 9.31
N HIS A 338 19.11 23.32 10.28
CA HIS A 338 19.42 23.97 11.56
C HIS A 338 20.30 23.14 12.50
N GLY A 339 20.85 22.02 12.03
CA GLY A 339 21.74 21.17 12.82
C GLY A 339 21.05 20.53 14.01
N ARG A 340 19.72 20.45 14.00
CA ARG A 340 18.97 19.71 15.02
C ARG A 340 19.21 18.23 14.75
N GLU A 341 19.61 17.51 15.78
CA GLU A 341 19.75 16.05 15.69
C GLU A 341 18.36 15.46 15.44
N LEU A 342 18.13 15.04 14.20
CA LEU A 342 16.86 14.50 13.73
C LEU A 342 17.12 13.10 13.17
N ALA A 343 16.63 12.09 13.87
CA ALA A 343 16.64 10.72 13.39
C ALA A 343 15.56 10.57 12.30
N LEU A 344 15.94 10.87 11.06
CA LEU A 344 15.04 10.76 9.91
C LEU A 344 14.68 9.28 9.65
N PRO A 345 13.42 8.98 9.31
CA PRO A 345 12.99 7.62 9.01
C PRO A 345 13.80 6.97 7.90
N LYS A 346 13.95 5.64 7.96
CA LYS A 346 14.59 4.90 6.86
C LYS A 346 13.77 5.00 5.58
N PHE A 347 12.45 5.00 5.73
CA PHE A 347 11.48 5.01 4.65
C PHE A 347 10.47 6.15 4.84
N ILE A 348 10.12 6.83 3.75
CA ILE A 348 8.98 7.75 3.68
C ILE A 348 8.09 7.31 2.52
N SER A 349 6.77 7.45 2.63
CA SER A 349 5.91 7.59 1.45
C SER A 349 5.17 8.92 1.48
N MET A 350 4.83 9.40 0.30
CA MET A 350 4.00 10.59 0.14
C MET A 350 3.05 10.44 -1.04
N GLU A 351 1.84 10.98 -0.92
CA GLU A 351 0.94 11.09 -2.05
C GLU A 351 1.53 12.05 -3.10
N LEU A 352 1.44 11.67 -4.38
CA LEU A 352 1.80 12.54 -5.49
C LEU A 352 0.61 13.42 -5.87
N GLU A 353 0.45 14.54 -5.17
CA GLU A 353 -0.70 15.46 -5.29
C GLU A 353 -0.78 16.21 -6.64
N ALA A 354 0.37 16.60 -7.18
CA ALA A 354 0.43 17.39 -8.40
C ALA A 354 1.77 17.23 -9.12
N ALA A 355 1.72 17.10 -10.45
CA ALA A 355 2.91 17.03 -11.29
C ALA A 355 3.84 18.25 -11.13
N SER A 356 3.28 19.41 -10.78
CA SER A 356 4.03 20.65 -10.55
C SER A 356 4.86 20.65 -9.26
N LEU A 357 4.49 19.87 -8.25
CA LEU A 357 5.23 19.77 -6.98
C LEU A 357 6.34 18.72 -7.04
N PHE A 358 6.31 17.86 -8.05
CA PHE A 358 7.19 16.70 -8.14
C PHE A 358 8.69 17.04 -8.14
N GLU A 359 9.11 18.04 -8.91
CA GLU A 359 10.53 18.45 -8.93
C GLU A 359 10.99 18.93 -7.55
N ARG A 360 10.10 19.64 -6.84
CA ARG A 360 10.37 20.10 -5.48
C ARG A 360 10.45 18.94 -4.48
N PHE A 361 9.59 17.92 -4.60
CA PHE A 361 9.67 16.70 -3.79
C PHE A 361 11.02 15.99 -3.99
N LEU A 362 11.48 15.87 -5.24
CA LEU A 362 12.77 15.25 -5.55
C LEU A 362 13.94 15.99 -4.90
N GLU A 363 13.98 17.33 -5.01
CA GLU A 363 15.01 18.15 -4.39
C GLU A 363 15.07 17.94 -2.87
N ILE A 364 13.92 17.99 -2.19
CA ILE A 364 13.88 17.86 -0.73
C ILE A 364 14.23 16.43 -0.30
N LEU A 365 13.74 15.41 -0.99
CA LEU A 365 14.09 14.02 -0.70
C LEU A 365 15.60 13.77 -0.82
N GLN A 366 16.24 14.31 -1.87
CA GLN A 366 17.69 14.25 -2.03
C GLN A 366 18.42 14.98 -0.90
N GLU A 367 17.97 16.19 -0.55
CA GLU A 367 18.53 16.97 0.56
C GLU A 367 18.45 16.19 1.89
N LEU A 368 17.32 15.52 2.13
CA LEU A 368 17.10 14.69 3.31
C LEU A 368 17.93 13.40 3.30
N GLY A 369 18.44 12.97 2.13
CA GLY A 369 19.30 11.80 1.95
C GLY A 369 18.56 10.53 1.53
N TYR A 370 17.34 10.67 1.00
CA TYR A 370 16.63 9.59 0.34
C TYR A 370 17.16 9.45 -1.09
N LEU A 371 17.76 8.30 -1.39
CA LEU A 371 18.48 8.08 -2.66
C LEU A 371 17.80 7.05 -3.57
N PHE A 372 16.75 6.38 -3.07
CA PHE A 372 16.03 5.36 -3.80
C PHE A 372 14.53 5.60 -3.75
N TYR A 373 13.81 5.12 -4.76
CA TYR A 373 12.36 5.27 -4.86
C TYR A 373 11.64 4.02 -5.38
N LYS A 374 10.32 4.00 -5.12
CA LYS A 374 9.30 3.22 -5.81
C LYS A 374 8.09 4.12 -6.04
N ALA A 375 7.51 4.10 -7.24
CA ALA A 375 6.21 4.71 -7.51
C ALA A 375 5.14 3.63 -7.36
N CYS A 376 4.25 3.77 -6.38
CA CYS A 376 3.29 2.73 -6.00
C CYS A 376 1.88 3.17 -6.40
N ARG A 377 1.20 2.34 -7.21
CA ARG A 377 -0.22 2.55 -7.53
C ARG A 377 -1.06 2.25 -6.33
N GLN A 378 -1.91 3.19 -5.96
CA GLN A 378 -2.71 3.06 -4.76
C GLN A 378 -4.06 2.40 -5.02
N TYR A 379 -4.62 2.46 -6.25
CA TYR A 379 -6.01 1.98 -6.45
C TYR A 379 -6.08 0.48 -6.35
N VAL A 380 -4.95 -0.18 -6.61
CA VAL A 380 -4.74 -1.61 -6.41
C VAL A 380 -5.13 -2.07 -5.00
N TYR A 381 -5.04 -1.17 -4.01
CA TYR A 381 -5.24 -1.45 -2.60
C TYR A 381 -6.53 -0.86 -2.02
N SER A 382 -7.17 0.06 -2.74
CA SER A 382 -8.42 0.68 -2.32
C SER A 382 -9.63 -0.15 -2.77
N PRO A 383 -10.42 -0.68 -1.84
CA PRO A 383 -11.64 -1.37 -2.22
C PRO A 383 -12.71 -0.43 -2.75
N ALA A 384 -13.58 -0.95 -3.61
CA ALA A 384 -14.58 -0.12 -4.30
C ALA A 384 -15.52 0.69 -3.40
N PRO A 385 -15.95 0.21 -2.22
CA PRO A 385 -16.76 1.04 -1.32
C PRO A 385 -16.03 2.30 -0.85
N CYS A 386 -14.69 2.25 -0.71
CA CYS A 386 -13.88 3.40 -0.34
C CYS A 386 -13.93 4.50 -1.41
N GLU A 387 -13.69 4.16 -2.68
CA GLU A 387 -13.75 5.14 -3.78
C GLU A 387 -15.16 5.72 -4.00
N GLN A 388 -16.19 4.99 -3.59
CA GLN A 388 -17.58 5.44 -3.69
C GLN A 388 -18.03 6.29 -2.49
N GLY A 389 -17.13 6.54 -1.52
CA GLY A 389 -17.47 7.20 -0.25
C GLY A 389 -18.49 6.43 0.59
N ARG A 390 -18.57 5.10 0.38
CA ARG A 390 -19.50 4.20 1.08
C ARG A 390 -18.78 3.55 2.24
N TYR A 391 -18.52 4.35 3.27
CA TYR A 391 -17.93 3.86 4.50
C TYR A 391 -18.99 3.21 5.38
N SER A 392 -18.59 2.12 6.02
CA SER A 392 -19.39 1.43 7.02
C SER A 392 -18.48 0.88 8.10
N ARG A 393 -19.04 0.25 9.14
CA ARG A 393 -18.21 -0.50 10.11
C ARG A 393 -17.38 -1.58 9.41
N GLU A 394 -17.90 -2.11 8.31
CA GLU A 394 -17.30 -3.14 7.46
C GLU A 394 -16.34 -2.59 6.39
N VAL A 395 -16.30 -1.29 6.13
CA VAL A 395 -15.26 -0.67 5.27
C VAL A 395 -14.82 0.63 5.90
N PRO A 396 -13.89 0.55 6.86
CA PRO A 396 -13.54 1.69 7.67
C PRO A 396 -12.51 2.62 7.00
N GLY A 397 -12.24 2.53 5.69
CA GLY A 397 -11.37 3.49 4.98
C GLY A 397 -10.52 2.91 3.84
N CYS A 398 -10.02 3.81 2.98
CA CYS A 398 -8.99 3.53 1.97
C CYS A 398 -7.65 3.29 2.66
N GLY A 399 -6.79 2.43 2.12
CA GLY A 399 -5.40 2.37 2.58
C GLY A 399 -4.43 2.24 1.43
N SER A 400 -3.17 2.54 1.73
CA SER A 400 -2.13 2.85 0.75
C SER A 400 -1.19 1.69 0.40
N GLY A 401 -1.61 0.46 0.72
CA GLY A 401 -0.88 -0.74 0.32
C GLY A 401 0.31 -1.12 1.21
N PRO A 402 1.12 -2.10 0.77
CA PRO A 402 2.37 -2.44 1.41
C PRO A 402 3.34 -1.25 1.47
N PHE A 403 4.10 -1.14 2.55
CA PHE A 403 5.07 -0.07 2.77
C PHE A 403 6.50 -0.59 2.95
N GLY A 404 7.47 0.31 3.12
CA GLY A 404 8.88 -0.05 3.32
C GLY A 404 9.43 -0.91 2.17
N LEU A 405 10.17 -1.96 2.50
CA LEU A 405 10.70 -2.93 1.54
C LEU A 405 9.59 -3.69 0.82
N ALA A 406 8.47 -3.94 1.48
CA ALA A 406 7.32 -4.64 0.90
C ALA A 406 6.54 -3.78 -0.12
N ALA A 407 6.74 -2.45 -0.13
CA ALA A 407 6.16 -1.58 -1.16
C ALA A 407 6.53 -2.08 -2.57
N SER A 408 5.62 -1.92 -3.52
CA SER A 408 5.82 -2.45 -4.88
C SER A 408 5.70 -1.34 -5.92
N ASP A 409 6.80 -1.07 -6.60
CA ASP A 409 6.85 -0.19 -7.75
C ASP A 409 5.96 -0.74 -8.88
N TYR A 410 5.14 0.12 -9.47
CA TYR A 410 4.18 -0.27 -10.51
C TYR A 410 4.83 -0.87 -11.76
N ARG A 411 6.12 -0.62 -12.02
CA ARG A 411 6.86 -1.14 -13.18
C ARG A 411 7.85 -2.22 -12.82
N ARG A 412 8.44 -2.14 -11.62
CA ARG A 412 9.62 -2.92 -11.22
C ARG A 412 9.37 -3.83 -10.02
N GLY A 413 8.14 -3.89 -9.52
CA GLY A 413 7.75 -4.74 -8.39
C GLY A 413 8.47 -4.31 -7.11
N VAL A 414 9.01 -5.26 -6.37
CA VAL A 414 9.71 -5.01 -5.10
C VAL A 414 11.06 -4.29 -5.23
N SER A 415 11.54 -4.02 -6.45
CA SER A 415 12.86 -3.43 -6.66
C SER A 415 12.87 -1.92 -6.44
N TRP A 416 13.86 -1.42 -5.69
CA TRP A 416 14.12 0.00 -5.52
C TRP A 416 14.93 0.55 -6.70
N SER A 417 14.57 1.74 -7.19
CA SER A 417 15.32 2.44 -8.24
C SER A 417 16.04 3.65 -7.67
N PRO A 418 17.19 4.09 -8.22
CA PRO A 418 17.82 5.34 -7.80
C PRO A 418 16.88 6.53 -8.03
N LEU A 419 16.74 7.41 -7.02
CA LEU A 419 15.84 8.57 -7.05
C LEU A 419 16.13 9.49 -8.25
N ALA A 420 17.39 9.59 -8.68
CA ALA A 420 17.77 10.37 -9.86
C ALA A 420 17.11 9.88 -11.17
N GLN A 421 16.66 8.62 -11.24
CA GLN A 421 15.95 8.08 -12.41
C GLN A 421 14.47 8.49 -12.45
N LEU A 422 13.89 8.88 -11.31
CA LEU A 422 12.48 9.22 -11.20
C LEU A 422 12.11 10.43 -12.06
N ALA A 423 13.01 11.42 -12.21
CA ALA A 423 12.80 12.58 -13.09
C ALA A 423 12.55 12.20 -14.58
N ALA A 424 13.09 11.06 -15.02
CA ALA A 424 12.90 10.52 -16.37
C ALA A 424 11.69 9.58 -16.47
N ASP A 425 11.14 9.11 -15.34
CA ASP A 425 9.98 8.23 -15.27
C ASP A 425 8.70 9.10 -15.24
N ARG A 426 8.22 9.54 -16.42
CA ARG A 426 7.04 10.42 -16.54
C ARG A 426 5.73 9.66 -16.74
N ARG A 427 5.75 8.33 -16.88
CA ARG A 427 4.54 7.55 -17.18
C ARG A 427 3.51 7.59 -16.04
N TRP A 428 3.95 7.60 -14.79
CA TRP A 428 3.03 7.78 -13.65
C TRP A 428 2.36 9.17 -13.71
N VAL A 429 3.04 10.22 -14.19
CA VAL A 429 2.47 11.56 -14.37
C VAL A 429 1.33 11.51 -15.38
N GLU A 430 1.56 10.87 -16.53
CA GLU A 430 0.54 10.73 -17.57
C GLU A 430 -0.69 9.97 -17.05
N GLU A 431 -0.48 8.89 -16.31
CA GLU A 431 -1.57 8.09 -15.73
C GLU A 431 -2.31 8.86 -14.61
N PHE A 432 -1.58 9.62 -13.79
CA PHE A 432 -2.14 10.47 -12.74
C PHE A 432 -2.96 11.64 -13.31
N GLU A 433 -2.40 12.41 -14.25
CA GLU A 433 -3.07 13.57 -14.86
C GLU A 433 -4.31 13.18 -15.68
N GLN A 434 -4.34 11.96 -16.21
CA GLN A 434 -5.53 11.40 -16.87
C GLN A 434 -6.56 10.84 -15.88
N GLY A 435 -6.28 10.89 -14.57
CA GLY A 435 -7.12 10.33 -13.52
C GLY A 435 -7.27 8.82 -13.63
N LEU A 436 -6.31 8.12 -14.23
CA LEU A 436 -6.33 6.66 -14.38
C LEU A 436 -5.88 5.96 -13.11
N ASP A 437 -4.96 6.58 -12.36
CA ASP A 437 -4.52 6.09 -11.06
C ASP A 437 -4.13 7.23 -10.11
N TRP A 438 -3.95 6.87 -8.84
CA TRP A 438 -3.35 7.69 -7.77
C TRP A 438 -2.09 6.97 -7.29
N PHE A 439 -1.07 7.75 -6.94
CA PHE A 439 0.27 7.20 -6.70
C PHE A 439 0.86 7.75 -5.41
N ASP A 440 1.50 6.86 -4.66
CA ASP A 440 2.47 7.26 -3.65
C ASP A 440 3.88 7.15 -4.20
N LEU A 441 4.70 8.13 -3.85
CA LEU A 441 6.14 8.04 -3.97
C LEU A 441 6.71 7.51 -2.66
N HIS A 442 7.17 6.26 -2.67
CA HIS A 442 7.96 5.69 -1.59
C HIS A 442 9.43 6.03 -1.83
N ALA A 443 10.11 6.50 -0.79
CA ALA A 443 11.51 6.87 -0.81
C ALA A 443 12.28 6.15 0.30
N MET A 444 13.51 5.72 0.01
CA MET A 444 14.40 5.03 0.95
C MET A 444 15.74 5.75 1.06
N ARG A 445 16.21 5.91 2.31
CA ARG A 445 17.56 6.42 2.61
C ARG A 445 18.63 5.36 2.32
N ALA A 446 19.80 5.82 1.88
CA ALA A 446 20.94 4.96 1.60
C ALA A 446 21.59 4.38 2.86
#